data_AF-A0AAP5Z287-F1
#
_entry.id   AF-A0AAP5Z287-F1
#
_cell.length_a   1.000
_cell.length_b   1.000
_cell.length_c   1.000
_cell.angle_alpha   90.00
_cell.angle_beta   90.00
_cell.angle_gamma   90.00
#
_symmetry.space_group_name_H-M   'P 1'
#
loop_
_entity.id
_entity.type
_entity.pdbx_description
1 polymer ?
#
loop_
_entity_poly.entity_id
_entity_poly.type
_entity_poly.pdbx_seq_one_letter_code
_entity_poly.pdbx_strand_id
1 'polypeptide(L)'
;MNRPINFRTILLACLIISVGQLSMGLVMPSLPWIAKDFSVSLDQAQLLVSIYLLGFGPSQFIYGPMSDALGRKKVLLAGLLIAMSGLL
;
A
#
# COMPACT_ATOMS: atom_id res chain seq x y z
N MET A 1 -22.26 -8.36 -21.37
CA MET A 1 -21.72 -7.03 -21.00
C MET A 1 -20.20 -7.04 -21.22
N ASN A 2 -19.74 -7.06 -22.48
CA ASN A 2 -18.32 -7.08 -22.82
C ASN A 2 -17.86 -5.67 -23.17
N ARG A 3 -17.41 -4.90 -22.17
CA ARG A 3 -16.63 -3.70 -22.47
C ARG A 3 -15.24 -4.16 -22.93
N PRO A 4 -14.74 -3.72 -24.09
CA PRO A 4 -13.42 -4.12 -24.55
C PRO A 4 -12.39 -3.72 -23.48
N ILE A 5 -11.58 -4.68 -23.07
CA ILE A 5 -10.52 -4.49 -22.08
C ILE A 5 -9.57 -3.43 -22.66
N ASN A 6 -9.57 -2.25 -22.04
CA ASN A 6 -8.82 -1.11 -22.54
C ASN A 6 -7.39 -1.18 -21.97
N PHE A 7 -6.41 -1.42 -22.83
CA PHE A 7 -5.00 -1.60 -22.44
C PHE A 7 -4.49 -0.47 -21.52
N ARG A 8 -4.92 0.77 -21.80
CA ARG A 8 -4.58 1.95 -20.97
C ARG A 8 -5.01 1.79 -19.51
N THR A 9 -6.20 1.24 -19.24
CA THR A 9 -6.71 1.06 -17.88
C THR A 9 -5.93 0.01 -17.12
N ILE A 10 -5.53 -1.09 -17.78
CA ILE A 10 -4.68 -2.11 -17.17
C ILE A 10 -3.32 -1.52 -16.83
N LEU A 11 -2.70 -0.81 -17.77
CA LEU A 11 -1.38 -0.20 -17.57
C LEU A 11 -1.40 0.78 -16.39
N LEU A 12 -2.42 1.63 -16.29
CA LEU A 12 -2.59 2.54 -15.16
C LEU A 12 -2.79 1.78 -13.83
N ALA A 13 -3.60 0.72 -13.82
CA ALA A 13 -3.81 -0.08 -12.61
C ALA A 13 -2.52 -0.77 -12.16
N CYS A 14 -1.75 -1.34 -13.09
CA CYS A 14 -0.45 -1.94 -12.81
C CYS A 14 0.51 -0.91 -12.20
N LEU A 15 0.58 0.30 -12.77
CA LEU A 15 1.48 1.34 -12.29
C LEU A 15 1.12 1.78 -10.86
N ILE A 16 -0.17 1.95 -10.55
CA ILE A 16 -0.62 2.28 -9.19
C ILE A 16 -0.27 1.17 -8.20
N ILE A 17 -0.48 -0.09 -8.56
CA ILE A 17 -0.15 -1.24 -7.69
C ILE A 17 1.37 -1.33 -7.49
N SER A 18 2.17 -1.12 -8.53
CA SER A 18 3.62 -1.12 -8.47
C SER A 18 4.17 -0.09 -7.49
N VAL A 19 3.58 1.11 -7.42
CA VAL A 19 3.97 2.14 -6.44
C VAL A 19 3.82 1.61 -5.01
N GLY A 20 2.68 1.01 -4.67
CA GLY A 20 2.46 0.45 -3.33
C GLY A 20 3.43 -0.68 -2.98
N GLN A 21 3.70 -1.58 -3.94
CA GLN A 21 4.65 -2.68 -3.74
C GLN A 21 6.10 -2.19 -3.61
N LEU A 22 6.48 -1.15 -4.36
CA LEU A 22 7.80 -0.52 -4.26
C LEU A 22 8.01 0.08 -2.87
N SER A 23 7.03 0.83 -2.36
CA SER A 23 7.10 1.43 -1.03
C SER A 23 7.38 0.38 0.05
N MET A 24 6.63 -0.72 0.04
CA MET A 24 6.84 -1.81 1.00
C MET A 24 8.17 -2.55 0.79
N GLY A 25 8.59 -2.74 -0.46
CA GLY A 25 9.88 -3.37 -0.78
C GLY A 25 11.08 -2.58 -0.27
N LEU A 26 10.97 -1.26 -0.15
CA LEU A 26 12.03 -0.38 0.34
C LEU A 26 12.17 -0.37 1.87
N VAL A 27 11.13 -0.79 2.61
CA VAL A 27 11.15 -0.77 4.08
C VAL A 27 12.17 -1.76 4.64
N MET A 28 12.24 -2.98 4.11
CA MET A 28 13.17 -4.00 4.61
C MET A 28 14.66 -3.58 4.56
N PRO A 29 15.21 -3.12 3.42
CA PRO A 29 16.60 -2.68 3.37
C PRO A 29 16.87 -1.37 4.14
N SER A 30 15.83 -0.60 4.47
CA SER A 30 15.97 0.63 5.26
C SER A 30 15.87 0.41 6.77
N LEU A 31 15.40 -0.77 7.24
CA LEU A 31 15.32 -1.09 8.68
C LEU A 31 16.64 -0.86 9.46
N PRO A 32 17.84 -1.21 8.94
CA PRO A 32 19.09 -0.95 9.67
C PRO A 32 19.36 0.56 9.85
N TRP A 33 18.98 1.37 8.86
CA TRP A 33 19.11 2.83 8.91
C TRP A 33 18.14 3.44 9.92
N ILE A 34 16.89 2.97 9.90
CA ILE A 34 15.86 3.36 10.88
C ILE A 34 16.32 3.00 12.30
N ALA A 35 16.84 1.79 12.50
CA ALA A 35 17.35 1.37 13.81
C ALA A 35 18.48 2.29 14.32
N LYS A 36 19.40 2.67 13.42
CA LYS A 36 20.51 3.58 13.73
C LYS A 36 20.02 4.99 14.07
N ASP A 37 19.15 5.57 13.25
CA ASP A 37 18.67 6.94 13.40
C ASP A 37 17.81 7.11 14.67
N PHE A 38 17.02 6.08 15.01
CA PHE A 38 16.20 6.07 16.23
C PHE A 38 16.93 5.49 17.46
N SER A 39 18.19 5.06 17.32
CA SER A 39 18.98 4.43 18.40
C SER A 39 18.28 3.25 19.07
N VAL A 40 17.58 2.43 18.28
CA VAL A 40 16.85 1.23 18.73
C VAL A 40 17.52 -0.05 18.22
N SER A 41 17.20 -1.20 18.83
CA SER A 41 17.69 -2.49 18.32
C SER A 41 17.04 -2.85 16.98
N LEU A 42 17.68 -3.73 16.22
CA LEU A 42 17.14 -4.20 14.93
C LEU A 42 15.81 -4.95 15.13
N ASP A 43 15.69 -5.70 16.23
CA ASP A 43 14.44 -6.39 16.62
C ASP A 43 13.31 -5.39 16.88
N GLN A 44 13.61 -4.27 17.54
CA GLN A 44 12.64 -3.20 17.77
C GLN A 44 12.23 -2.52 16.46
N ALA A 45 13.17 -2.29 15.54
CA ALA A 45 12.85 -1.77 14.21
C ALA A 45 11.97 -2.74 13.41
N GLN A 46 12.13 -4.06 13.58
CA GLN A 46 11.31 -5.06 12.90
C GLN A 46 9.82 -5.02 13.34
N LEU A 47 9.52 -4.49 14.53
CA LEU A 47 8.14 -4.27 14.98
C LEU A 47 7.34 -3.35 14.05
N LEU A 48 7.99 -2.45 13.30
CA LEU A 48 7.32 -1.64 12.27
C LEU A 48 6.59 -2.51 11.25
N VAL A 49 7.23 -3.59 10.80
CA VAL A 49 6.64 -4.52 9.83
C VAL A 49 5.49 -5.30 10.47
N SER A 50 5.64 -5.72 11.72
CA SER A 50 4.58 -6.42 12.46
C SER A 50 3.35 -5.53 12.66
N ILE A 51 3.53 -4.28 13.08
CA ILE A 51 2.45 -3.30 13.27
C ILE A 51 1.80 -2.97 11.92
N TYR A 52 2.58 -2.81 10.86
CA TYR A 52 2.06 -2.62 9.51
C TYR A 52 1.16 -3.79 9.10
N LEU A 53 1.61 -5.03 9.27
CA LEU A 53 0.83 -6.23 8.91
C LEU A 53 -0.43 -6.37 9.77
N LEU A 54 -0.35 -6.02 11.06
CA LEU A 54 -1.49 -6.00 11.97
C LEU A 54 -2.57 -5.01 11.54
N GLY A 55 -2.20 -3.86 10.97
CA GLY A 55 -3.17 -2.92 10.38
C GLY A 55 -3.65 -3.35 8.98
N PHE A 56 -2.71 -3.83 8.15
CA PHE A 56 -2.97 -4.17 6.76
C PHE A 56 -3.92 -5.36 6.62
N GLY A 57 -3.72 -6.44 7.38
CA GLY A 57 -4.56 -7.65 7.32
C GLY A 57 -6.04 -7.35 7.54
N PRO A 58 -6.44 -6.79 8.68
CA PRO A 58 -7.84 -6.42 8.97
C PRO A 58 -8.43 -5.45 7.94
N SER A 59 -7.62 -4.53 7.41
CA SER A 59 -8.09 -3.56 6.42
C SER A 59 -8.62 -4.22 5.14
N GLN A 60 -8.11 -5.40 4.77
CA GLN A 60 -8.55 -6.13 3.56
C GLN A 60 -10.03 -6.53 3.63
N PHE A 61 -10.54 -6.85 4.83
CA PHE A 61 -11.96 -7.17 5.03
C PHE A 61 -12.88 -5.98 4.77
N ILE A 62 -12.38 -4.76 4.94
CA ILE A 62 -13.13 -3.53 4.69
C ILE A 62 -12.96 -3.13 3.21
N TYR A 63 -11.73 -3.15 2.71
CA TYR A 63 -11.40 -2.71 1.35
C TYR A 63 -12.08 -3.53 0.26
N GLY A 64 -12.24 -4.84 0.43
CA GLY A 64 -12.91 -5.70 -0.55
C GLY A 64 -14.37 -5.29 -0.80
N PRO A 65 -15.26 -5.42 0.21
CA PRO A 65 -16.67 -5.01 0.10
C PRO A 65 -16.85 -3.54 -0.28
N MET A 66 -16.00 -2.65 0.26
CA MET A 66 -16.06 -1.22 -0.05
C MET A 66 -15.71 -0.94 -1.53
N SER A 67 -14.73 -1.64 -2.09
CA SER A 67 -14.33 -1.53 -3.50
C SER A 67 -15.43 -2.00 -4.45
N ASP A 68 -16.13 -3.07 -4.09
CA ASP A 68 -17.23 -3.60 -4.90
C ASP A 68 -18.52 -2.77 -4.74
N ALA A 69 -18.78 -2.17 -3.58
CA ALA A 69 -19.96 -1.33 -3.33
C ALA A 69 -19.86 0.10 -3.89
N LEU A 70 -18.73 0.79 -3.70
CA LEU A 70 -18.52 2.18 -4.15
C LEU A 70 -18.00 2.27 -5.59
N GLY A 71 -17.52 1.14 -6.13
CA GLY A 71 -16.90 1.04 -7.43
C GLY A 71 -15.37 1.22 -7.38
N ARG A 72 -14.66 0.26 -7.99
CA ARG A 72 -13.20 0.09 -7.94
C ARG A 72 -12.40 1.35 -8.28
N LYS A 73 -12.83 2.14 -9.27
CA LYS A 73 -12.12 3.37 -9.69
C LYS A 73 -12.07 4.42 -8.58
N LYS A 74 -13.19 4.64 -7.87
CA LYS A 74 -13.27 5.65 -6.81
C LYS A 74 -12.39 5.24 -5.63
N VAL A 75 -12.43 3.96 -5.25
CA VAL A 75 -11.62 3.41 -4.15
C VAL A 75 -10.13 3.45 -4.48
N LEU A 76 -9.72 3.13 -5.71
CA LEU A 76 -8.32 3.26 -6.15
C LEU A 76 -7.81 4.70 -6.05
N LEU A 77 -8.60 5.68 -6.51
CA LEU A 77 -8.22 7.09 -6.45
C LEU A 77 -8.18 7.62 -5.00
N ALA A 78 -9.13 7.22 -4.16
CA ALA A 78 -9.12 7.57 -2.74
C ALA A 78 -7.89 7.00 -2.02
N GLY A 79 -7.55 5.73 -2.28
CA GLY A 79 -6.34 5.11 -1.74
C GLY A 79 -5.05 5.83 -2.19
N LEU A 80 -5.00 6.28 -3.44
CA LEU A 80 -3.87 7.07 -3.94
C LEU A 80 -3.74 8.41 -3.20
N LEU A 81 -4.85 9.11 -2.94
CA LEU A 81 -4.83 10.37 -2.17
C LEU A 81 -4.34 10.16 -0.74
N ILE A 82 -4.78 9.07 -0.08
CA ILE A 82 -4.32 8.71 1.27
C ILE A 82 -2.82 8.41 1.26
N ALA A 83 -2.33 7.70 0.24
CA ALA A 83 -0.91 7.41 0.09
C ALA A 83 -0.08 8.70 -0.11
N MET A 84 -0.56 9.64 -0.93
CA MET A 84 0.09 10.93 -1.11
C MET A 84 0.11 11.76 0.17
N SER A 85 -0.96 11.74 0.96
CA SER A 85 -0.99 12.48 2.23
C SER A 85 -0.06 11.91 3.30
N GLY A 86 0.23 10.60 3.26
CA GLY A 86 1.20 9.99 4.18
C GLY A 86 2.66 10.15 3.75
N LEU A 87 2.90 10.55 2.50
CA LEU A 87 4.23 10.83 1.96
C LEU A 87 4.70 12.27 2.24
N LEU A 88 3.75 13.20 2.38
CA LEU A 88 3.97 14.61 2.74
C LEU A 88 4.23 14.76 4.25
#